data_AF-A0A924VA14-F1
#
_entry.id   AF-A0A924VA14-F1
#
_cell.length_a   1.000
_cell.length_b   1.000
_cell.length_c   1.000
_cell.angle_alpha   90.00
_cell.angle_beta   90.00
_cell.angle_gamma   90.00
#
_symmetry.space_group_name_H-M   'P 1'
#
loop_
_entity.id
_entity.type
_entity.pdbx_description
1 polymer ?
#
loop_
_entity_poly.entity_id
_entity_poly.type
_entity_poly.pdbx_seq_one_letter_code
_entity_poly.pdbx_strand_id
1 'polypeptide(L)'
;MNFQNIIKTSRHLCVIFAISLVACQSSSVKSDGTGLDLSQDFQRVPPPMSYKSLATLDLDQMNDLIQLKLNDYSRQNSLQSLHEGAMIVLARPDDDGMVEKILPRVRNPLEEEGQWQPTVEALVRQCIETLKNGDATQTDQVTSGVILENLIAELKPLYVKQHQSGGFETNIINFIADSNAEYSKSASKERGLYLMRNNLNPSQIAQKIQMNREKNADLEQKNEIKKTKSK
;
A
#
# COMPACT_ATOMS: atom_id res chain seq x y z
N MET A 1 -29.33 40.35 59.82
CA MET A 1 -29.49 38.98 59.32
C MET A 1 -29.89 39.02 57.85
N ASN A 2 -29.09 38.35 57.02
CA ASN A 2 -29.35 37.79 55.68
C ASN A 2 -29.61 38.71 54.48
N PHE A 3 -28.48 38.94 53.81
CA PHE A 3 -28.19 39.01 52.38
C PHE A 3 -29.19 38.38 51.38
N GLN A 4 -29.36 39.13 50.29
CA GLN A 4 -29.36 38.75 48.86
C GLN A 4 -30.24 37.61 48.37
N ASN A 5 -30.95 37.89 47.26
CA ASN A 5 -31.16 37.03 46.08
C ASN A 5 -32.33 37.63 45.25
N ILE A 6 -32.46 37.56 43.93
CA ILE A 6 -31.69 37.03 42.79
C ILE A 6 -32.34 37.69 41.55
N ILE A 7 -31.52 38.15 40.61
CA ILE A 7 -31.93 38.60 39.27
C ILE A 7 -32.20 37.36 38.40
N LYS A 8 -33.37 37.27 37.77
CA LYS A 8 -33.64 36.32 36.67
C LYS A 8 -34.25 37.07 35.48
N THR A 9 -33.39 37.46 34.54
CA THR A 9 -33.77 37.87 33.19
C THR A 9 -33.92 36.63 32.32
N SER A 10 -35.16 36.33 31.91
CA SER A 10 -35.49 35.32 30.91
C SER A 10 -35.45 35.96 29.52
N ARG A 11 -34.53 35.51 28.65
CA ARG A 11 -34.55 35.81 27.23
C ARG A 11 -34.65 34.50 26.47
N HIS A 12 -35.82 34.27 25.87
CA HIS A 12 -36.06 33.21 24.92
C HIS A 12 -35.26 33.48 23.64
N LEU A 13 -34.26 32.64 23.37
CA LEU A 13 -33.55 32.58 22.10
C LEU A 13 -34.27 31.57 21.20
N CYS A 14 -34.94 32.06 20.15
CA CYS A 14 -35.47 31.25 19.07
C CYS A 14 -34.32 30.57 18.32
N VAL A 15 -34.30 29.23 18.32
CA VAL A 15 -33.45 28.43 17.43
C VAL A 15 -34.29 28.09 16.20
N ILE A 16 -33.93 28.68 15.05
CA ILE A 16 -34.45 28.30 13.73
C ILE A 16 -33.62 27.11 13.25
N PHE A 17 -34.22 25.93 13.20
CA PHE A 17 -33.63 24.74 12.60
C PHE A 17 -33.92 24.74 11.10
N ALA A 18 -32.92 25.06 10.28
CA ALA A 18 -32.96 24.88 8.84
C ALA A 18 -32.56 23.43 8.52
N ILE A 19 -33.54 22.60 8.14
CA ILE A 19 -33.31 21.23 7.66
C ILE A 19 -32.94 21.33 6.17
N SER A 20 -31.64 21.25 5.87
CA SER A 20 -31.15 21.07 4.51
C SER A 20 -31.31 19.61 4.09
N LEU A 21 -32.19 19.38 3.11
CA LEU A 21 -32.36 18.14 2.37
C LEU A 21 -31.06 17.78 1.65
N VAL A 22 -30.40 16.70 2.10
CA VAL A 22 -29.33 16.04 1.35
C VAL A 22 -29.98 15.10 0.35
N ALA A 23 -29.84 15.41 -0.93
CA ALA A 23 -30.20 14.52 -2.02
C ALA A 23 -29.21 13.36 -2.08
N CYS A 24 -29.65 12.15 -1.71
CA CYS A 24 -28.93 10.93 -2.01
C CYS A 24 -28.97 10.71 -3.54
N GLN A 25 -27.90 11.07 -4.23
CA GLN A 25 -27.63 10.55 -5.57
C GLN A 25 -27.04 9.15 -5.43
N SER A 26 -27.87 8.15 -5.74
CA SER A 26 -27.43 6.78 -6.01
C SER A 26 -26.79 6.74 -7.40
N SER A 27 -25.47 6.80 -7.49
CA SER A 27 -24.74 6.40 -8.68
C SER A 27 -24.25 4.97 -8.50
N SER A 28 -25.08 4.01 -8.92
CA SER A 28 -24.62 2.66 -9.20
C SER A 28 -23.88 2.66 -10.54
N VAL A 29 -22.55 2.67 -10.50
CA VAL A 29 -21.74 2.34 -11.67
C VAL A 29 -21.28 0.90 -11.49
N LYS A 30 -21.86 0.01 -12.31
CA LYS A 30 -21.30 -1.32 -12.53
C LYS A 30 -20.05 -1.15 -13.38
N SER A 31 -18.87 -1.32 -12.80
CA SER A 31 -17.63 -1.50 -13.55
C SER A 31 -17.40 -2.99 -13.77
N ASP A 32 -17.91 -3.51 -14.87
CA ASP A 32 -17.28 -4.67 -15.51
C ASP A 32 -15.96 -4.16 -16.10
N GLY A 33 -14.85 -4.42 -15.41
CA GLY A 33 -13.54 -3.97 -15.88
C GLY A 33 -12.46 -4.38 -14.91
N THR A 34 -11.59 -5.28 -15.36
CA THR A 34 -10.31 -5.71 -14.79
C THR A 34 -9.27 -4.57 -14.68
N GLY A 35 -9.72 -3.33 -14.53
CA GLY A 35 -8.90 -2.13 -14.43
C GLY A 35 -8.88 -1.62 -13.00
N LEU A 36 -7.69 -1.25 -12.54
CA LEU A 36 -7.46 -0.52 -11.30
C LEU A 36 -8.40 0.71 -11.28
N ASP A 37 -9.39 0.76 -10.39
CA ASP A 37 -10.28 1.94 -10.30
C ASP A 37 -9.52 3.07 -9.59
N LEU A 38 -8.69 3.76 -10.37
CA LEU A 38 -7.87 4.87 -9.92
C LEU A 38 -8.67 6.09 -9.43
N SER A 39 -9.98 6.11 -9.61
CA SER A 39 -10.84 7.24 -9.30
C SER A 39 -11.43 7.23 -7.88
N GLN A 40 -11.38 6.10 -7.17
CA GLN A 40 -11.89 6.04 -5.79
C GLN A 40 -10.92 6.69 -4.80
N ASP A 41 -11.47 7.58 -3.98
CA ASP A 41 -10.82 8.08 -2.78
C ASP A 41 -10.49 6.90 -1.87
N PHE A 42 -9.20 6.71 -1.57
CA PHE A 42 -8.75 5.67 -0.64
C PHE A 42 -8.45 6.29 0.72
N GLN A 43 -8.78 5.55 1.78
CA GLN A 43 -8.45 5.98 3.13
C GLN A 43 -6.94 5.87 3.35
N ARG A 44 -6.26 7.01 3.51
CA ARG A 44 -4.84 7.03 3.90
C ARG A 44 -4.69 6.45 5.30
N VAL A 45 -3.76 5.53 5.46
CA VAL A 45 -3.37 4.96 6.75
C VAL A 45 -1.97 5.46 7.05
N PRO A 46 -1.74 6.29 8.09
CA PRO A 46 -0.38 6.68 8.43
C PRO A 46 0.44 5.44 8.79
N PRO A 47 1.70 5.32 8.34
CA PRO A 47 2.54 4.19 8.71
C PRO A 47 2.72 4.17 10.22
N PRO A 48 2.31 3.07 10.90
CA PRO A 48 2.41 3.00 12.35
C PRO A 48 3.87 3.00 12.81
N MET A 49 4.80 2.60 11.94
CA MET A 49 6.24 2.58 12.20
C MET A 49 7.03 2.87 10.93
N SER A 50 8.21 3.49 11.09
CA SER A 50 9.15 3.73 10.00
C SER A 50 10.04 2.52 9.71
N TYR A 51 10.59 2.47 8.49
CA TYR A 51 11.54 1.41 8.11
C TYR A 51 12.74 1.30 9.07
N LYS A 52 13.20 2.41 9.66
CA LYS A 52 14.35 2.44 10.59
C LYS A 52 14.06 1.65 11.85
N SER A 53 12.89 1.83 12.44
CA SER A 53 12.45 1.11 13.63
C SER A 53 12.28 -0.38 13.35
N LEU A 54 11.81 -0.71 12.16
CA LEU A 54 11.54 -2.09 11.73
C LEU A 54 12.81 -2.86 11.34
N ALA A 55 13.81 -2.17 10.80
CA ALA A 55 15.06 -2.79 10.36
C ALA A 55 15.86 -3.46 11.50
N THR A 56 15.64 -3.05 12.74
CA THR A 56 16.33 -3.62 13.91
C THR A 56 15.59 -4.80 14.54
N LEU A 57 14.38 -5.11 14.06
CA LEU A 57 13.55 -6.15 14.67
C LEU A 57 13.87 -7.52 14.07
N ASP A 58 14.02 -8.49 14.96
CA ASP A 58 14.16 -9.91 14.61
C ASP A 58 12.80 -10.57 14.30
N LEU A 59 12.85 -11.86 13.96
CA LEU A 59 11.67 -12.64 13.58
C LEU A 59 10.66 -12.75 14.73
N ASP A 60 11.12 -12.90 15.96
CA ASP A 60 10.24 -13.08 17.12
C ASP A 60 9.53 -11.75 17.45
N GLN A 61 10.29 -10.66 17.48
CA GLN A 61 9.75 -9.31 17.69
C GLN A 61 8.76 -8.90 16.61
N MET A 62 9.05 -9.22 15.34
CA MET A 62 8.10 -8.98 14.25
C MET A 62 6.85 -9.85 14.40
N ASN A 63 6.99 -11.12 14.80
CA ASN A 63 5.85 -12.00 15.06
C ASN A 63 4.97 -11.48 16.19
N ASP A 64 5.56 -10.96 17.28
CA ASP A 64 4.83 -10.39 18.41
C ASP A 64 4.03 -9.15 17.99
N LEU A 65 4.63 -8.26 17.19
CA LEU A 65 3.95 -7.07 16.67
C LEU A 65 2.77 -7.43 15.77
N ILE A 66 2.95 -8.41 14.89
CA ILE A 66 1.86 -8.86 14.02
C ILE A 66 0.79 -9.62 14.80
N GLN A 67 1.18 -10.41 15.81
CA GLN A 67 0.23 -11.08 16.69
C GLN A 67 -0.62 -10.06 17.47
N LEU A 68 -0.05 -8.94 17.89
CA LEU A 68 -0.80 -7.85 18.52
C LEU A 68 -1.90 -7.33 17.58
N LYS A 69 -1.57 -7.07 16.31
CA LYS A 69 -2.54 -6.61 15.30
C LYS A 69 -3.62 -7.64 14.99
N LEU A 70 -3.27 -8.92 14.94
CA LEU A 70 -4.24 -10.01 14.78
C LEU A 70 -5.17 -10.14 15.98
N ASN A 71 -4.66 -9.95 17.20
CA ASN A 71 -5.48 -9.93 18.41
C ASN A 71 -6.43 -8.74 18.42
N ASP A 72 -5.98 -7.55 17.98
CA ASP A 72 -6.82 -6.36 17.86
C ASP A 72 -7.92 -6.57 16.82
N TYR A 73 -7.59 -7.16 15.66
CA TYR A 73 -8.58 -7.58 14.66
C TYR A 73 -9.62 -8.53 15.27
N SER A 74 -9.19 -9.59 15.95
CA SER A 74 -10.10 -10.58 16.55
C SER A 74 -11.01 -9.97 17.63
N ARG A 75 -10.53 -8.99 18.40
CA ARG A 75 -11.30 -8.35 19.47
C ARG A 75 -12.29 -7.30 18.95
N GLN A 76 -11.89 -6.52 17.95
CA GLN A 76 -12.63 -5.36 17.49
C GLN A 76 -13.38 -5.61 16.17
N ASN A 77 -13.10 -6.73 15.50
CA ASN A 77 -13.54 -7.04 14.15
C ASN A 77 -13.25 -5.90 13.15
N SER A 78 -12.09 -5.26 13.32
CA SER A 78 -11.70 -4.06 12.59
C SER A 78 -10.60 -4.37 11.59
N LEU A 79 -10.93 -4.29 10.30
CA LEU A 79 -10.00 -4.50 9.17
C LEU A 79 -8.81 -3.53 9.20
N GLN A 80 -8.96 -2.37 9.86
CA GLN A 80 -7.89 -1.40 10.04
C GLN A 80 -6.64 -2.02 10.67
N SER A 81 -6.80 -2.92 11.66
CA SER A 81 -5.68 -3.59 12.31
C SER A 81 -4.92 -4.51 11.35
N LEU A 82 -5.63 -5.17 10.42
CA LEU A 82 -5.01 -5.99 9.38
C LEU A 82 -4.29 -5.15 8.34
N HIS A 83 -4.87 -4.02 7.91
CA HIS A 83 -4.22 -3.08 7.00
C HIS A 83 -2.92 -2.53 7.60
N GLU A 84 -2.95 -2.14 8.88
CA GLU A 84 -1.76 -1.71 9.61
C GLU A 84 -0.72 -2.83 9.72
N GLY A 85 -1.16 -4.06 10.01
CA GLY A 85 -0.29 -5.23 10.04
C GLY A 85 0.42 -5.46 8.70
N ALA A 86 -0.31 -5.42 7.59
CA ALA A 86 0.27 -5.52 6.25
C ALA A 86 1.28 -4.40 5.97
N MET A 87 0.95 -3.16 6.32
CA MET A 87 1.86 -2.03 6.16
C MET A 87 3.13 -2.17 7.01
N ILE A 88 3.02 -2.67 8.24
CA ILE A 88 4.17 -2.94 9.12
C ILE A 88 5.12 -3.96 8.48
N VAL A 89 4.59 -5.09 8.00
CA VAL A 89 5.42 -6.13 7.38
C VAL A 89 6.10 -5.58 6.12
N LEU A 90 5.34 -4.92 5.25
CA LEU A 90 5.84 -4.40 3.98
C LEU A 90 6.81 -3.22 4.17
N ALA A 91 6.75 -2.48 5.27
CA ALA A 91 7.66 -1.37 5.56
C ALA A 91 9.05 -1.82 6.07
N ARG A 92 9.23 -3.11 6.41
CA ARG A 92 10.51 -3.63 6.88
C ARG A 92 11.44 -3.96 5.69
N PRO A 93 12.70 -3.50 5.67
CA PRO A 93 13.67 -3.96 4.68
C PRO A 93 13.83 -5.49 4.72
N ASP A 94 13.83 -6.14 3.56
CA ASP A 94 13.72 -7.60 3.45
C ASP A 94 15.00 -8.27 2.93
N ASP A 95 16.14 -8.03 3.58
CA ASP A 95 17.42 -8.68 3.21
C ASP A 95 17.51 -10.14 3.69
N ASP A 96 16.67 -10.55 4.64
CA ASP A 96 16.66 -11.84 5.33
C ASP A 96 15.40 -12.70 5.05
N GLY A 97 14.57 -12.29 4.08
CA GLY A 97 13.34 -12.98 3.70
C GLY A 97 12.32 -13.05 4.84
N MET A 98 12.22 -11.98 5.63
CA MET A 98 11.26 -11.81 6.71
C MET A 98 9.84 -11.59 6.18
N VAL A 99 9.69 -10.83 5.10
CA VAL A 99 8.38 -10.50 4.52
C VAL A 99 7.67 -11.79 4.09
N GLU A 100 8.36 -12.69 3.37
CA GLU A 100 7.82 -13.99 2.94
C GLU A 100 7.31 -14.84 4.12
N LYS A 101 7.99 -14.78 5.28
CA LYS A 101 7.65 -15.58 6.47
C LYS A 101 6.45 -15.02 7.23
N ILE A 102 6.31 -13.70 7.28
CA ILE A 102 5.35 -13.02 8.17
C ILE A 102 4.11 -12.52 7.43
N LEU A 103 4.26 -12.03 6.20
CA LEU A 103 3.17 -11.45 5.41
C LEU A 103 1.95 -12.39 5.29
N PRO A 104 2.09 -13.72 5.11
CA PRO A 104 0.95 -14.63 5.05
C PRO A 104 0.01 -14.55 6.27
N ARG A 105 0.53 -14.17 7.45
CA ARG A 105 -0.26 -14.07 8.68
C ARG A 105 -1.31 -12.97 8.63
N VAL A 106 -1.07 -11.91 7.86
CA VAL A 106 -2.01 -10.78 7.67
C VAL A 106 -2.66 -10.81 6.29
N ARG A 107 -1.96 -11.32 5.28
CA ARG A 107 -2.49 -11.49 3.92
C ARG A 107 -3.66 -12.46 3.90
N ASN A 108 -3.54 -13.64 4.51
CA ASN A 108 -4.60 -14.64 4.41
C ASN A 108 -5.94 -14.15 5.02
N PRO A 109 -5.98 -13.55 6.23
CA PRO A 109 -7.21 -12.94 6.73
C PRO A 109 -7.74 -11.81 5.83
N LEU A 110 -6.87 -10.99 5.24
CA LEU A 110 -7.30 -9.96 4.29
C LEU A 110 -7.89 -10.56 3.00
N GLU A 111 -7.36 -11.68 2.52
CA GLU A 111 -7.91 -12.40 1.36
C GLU A 111 -9.27 -13.03 1.70
N GLU A 112 -9.42 -13.62 2.88
CA GLU A 112 -10.69 -14.18 3.38
C GLU A 112 -11.80 -13.11 3.45
N GLU A 113 -11.44 -11.88 3.83
CA GLU A 113 -12.35 -10.73 3.88
C GLU A 113 -12.48 -9.98 2.53
N GLY A 114 -11.79 -10.44 1.47
CA GLY A 114 -11.78 -9.79 0.16
C GLY A 114 -11.13 -8.40 0.14
N GLN A 115 -10.30 -8.07 1.13
CA GLN A 115 -9.66 -6.77 1.34
C GLN A 115 -8.19 -6.71 0.90
N TRP A 116 -7.56 -7.85 0.57
CA TRP A 116 -6.15 -7.86 0.18
C TRP A 116 -5.84 -6.96 -1.02
N GLN A 117 -6.57 -7.13 -2.13
CA GLN A 117 -6.35 -6.31 -3.32
C GLN A 117 -6.63 -4.81 -3.05
N PRO A 118 -7.77 -4.40 -2.46
CA PRO A 118 -8.00 -3.00 -2.07
C PRO A 118 -6.89 -2.43 -1.18
N THR A 119 -6.37 -3.22 -0.24
CA THR A 119 -5.26 -2.82 0.63
C THR A 119 -4.01 -2.53 -0.17
N VAL A 120 -3.61 -3.45 -1.06
CA VAL A 120 -2.43 -3.27 -1.92
C VAL A 120 -2.59 -2.03 -2.81
N GLU A 121 -3.75 -1.83 -3.42
CA GLU A 121 -4.04 -0.67 -4.25
C GLU A 121 -3.91 0.65 -3.48
N ALA A 122 -4.48 0.73 -2.27
CA ALA A 122 -4.39 1.89 -1.41
C ALA A 122 -2.94 2.16 -0.97
N LEU A 123 -2.21 1.13 -0.55
CA LEU A 123 -0.81 1.23 -0.15
C LEU A 123 0.07 1.77 -1.27
N VAL A 124 -0.09 1.22 -2.49
CA VAL A 124 0.71 1.62 -3.65
C VAL A 124 0.49 3.10 -3.98
N ARG A 125 -0.77 3.56 -3.99
CA ARG A 125 -1.08 4.98 -4.23
C ARG A 125 -0.49 5.87 -3.16
N GLN A 126 -0.71 5.52 -1.89
CA GLN A 126 -0.21 6.29 -0.76
C GLN A 126 1.32 6.43 -0.84
N CYS A 127 2.02 5.36 -1.18
CA CYS A 127 3.48 5.36 -1.29
C CYS A 127 3.95 6.21 -2.46
N ILE A 128 3.30 6.12 -3.63
CA ILE A 128 3.62 6.96 -4.80
C ILE A 128 3.37 8.44 -4.49
N GLU A 129 2.24 8.77 -3.86
CA GLU A 129 1.94 10.14 -3.43
C GLU A 129 2.99 10.66 -2.45
N THR A 130 3.40 9.83 -1.49
CA THR A 130 4.43 10.19 -0.50
C THR A 130 5.79 10.43 -1.17
N LEU A 131 6.18 9.59 -2.13
CA LEU A 131 7.42 9.77 -2.90
C LEU A 131 7.42 11.04 -3.75
N LYS A 132 6.26 11.41 -4.32
CA LYS A 132 6.10 12.62 -5.13
C LYS A 132 5.89 13.89 -4.31
N ASN A 133 5.55 13.76 -3.03
CA ASN A 133 5.33 14.89 -2.15
C ASN A 133 6.68 15.50 -1.70
N GLY A 134 6.92 16.75 -2.08
CA GLY A 134 8.10 17.51 -1.68
C GLY A 134 8.18 17.83 -0.19
N ASP A 135 7.05 17.80 0.52
CA ASP A 135 6.97 18.07 1.96
C ASP A 135 7.11 16.80 2.81
N ALA A 136 7.09 15.61 2.19
CA ALA A 136 7.26 14.35 2.91
C ALA A 136 8.68 14.26 3.50
N THR A 137 8.80 13.73 4.71
CA THR A 137 10.12 13.57 5.32
C THR A 137 10.93 12.53 4.55
N GLN A 138 12.26 12.65 4.62
CA GLN A 138 13.16 11.66 4.01
C GLN A 138 12.88 10.23 4.52
N THR A 139 12.54 10.07 5.80
CA THR A 139 12.22 8.77 6.38
C THR A 139 10.88 8.23 5.89
N ASP A 140 9.88 9.08 5.68
CA ASP A 140 8.60 8.66 5.10
C ASP A 140 8.78 8.20 3.66
N GLN A 141 9.52 8.98 2.85
CA GLN A 141 9.82 8.59 1.47
C GLN A 141 10.57 7.26 1.39
N VAL A 142 11.57 7.04 2.23
CA VAL A 142 12.29 5.74 2.25
C VAL A 142 11.37 4.61 2.73
N THR A 143 10.53 4.85 3.73
CA THR A 143 9.55 3.85 4.19
C THR A 143 8.58 3.46 3.07
N SER A 144 7.98 4.44 2.38
CA SER A 144 7.12 4.21 1.22
C SER A 144 7.84 3.47 0.08
N GLY A 145 9.10 3.81 -0.13
CA GLY A 145 9.94 3.12 -1.09
C GLY A 145 10.17 1.64 -0.78
N VAL A 146 10.47 1.32 0.48
CA VAL A 146 10.62 -0.06 0.95
C VAL A 146 9.31 -0.84 0.79
N ILE A 147 8.16 -0.24 1.12
CA ILE A 147 6.84 -0.86 0.89
C ILE A 147 6.66 -1.24 -0.58
N LEU A 148 6.94 -0.31 -1.50
CA LEU A 148 6.82 -0.59 -2.93
C LEU A 148 7.81 -1.67 -3.40
N GLU A 149 9.05 -1.65 -2.91
CA GLU A 149 10.06 -2.67 -3.24
C GLU A 149 9.60 -4.08 -2.82
N ASN A 150 9.08 -4.20 -1.60
CA ASN A 150 8.59 -5.47 -1.05
C ASN A 150 7.31 -5.94 -1.76
N LEU A 151 6.38 -5.04 -2.09
CA LEU A 151 5.20 -5.38 -2.89
C LEU A 151 5.58 -5.85 -4.30
N ILE A 152 6.53 -5.18 -4.95
CA ILE A 152 7.03 -5.63 -6.26
C ILE A 152 7.63 -7.04 -6.13
N ALA A 153 8.42 -7.31 -5.08
CA ALA A 153 9.01 -8.62 -4.86
C ALA A 153 7.93 -9.71 -4.66
N GLU A 154 6.89 -9.42 -3.89
CA GLU A 154 5.76 -10.33 -3.62
C GLU A 154 4.93 -10.63 -4.88
N LEU A 155 4.66 -9.62 -5.70
CA LEU A 155 3.80 -9.76 -6.89
C LEU A 155 4.56 -10.30 -8.11
N LYS A 156 5.89 -10.18 -8.14
CA LYS A 156 6.74 -10.58 -9.27
C LYS A 156 6.55 -12.04 -9.71
N PRO A 157 6.47 -13.05 -8.82
CA PRO A 157 6.27 -14.44 -9.25
C PRO A 157 4.95 -14.64 -10.01
N LEU A 158 3.89 -13.92 -9.64
CA LEU A 158 2.58 -14.00 -10.30
C LEU A 158 2.59 -13.22 -11.62
N TYR A 159 3.22 -12.03 -11.63
CA TYR A 159 3.44 -11.24 -12.83
C TYR A 159 4.16 -11.99 -13.95
N VAL A 160 5.23 -12.72 -13.60
CA VAL A 160 6.00 -13.48 -14.60
C VAL A 160 5.20 -14.67 -15.14
N LYS A 161 4.36 -15.31 -14.32
CA LYS A 161 3.52 -16.44 -14.75
C LYS A 161 2.34 -16.03 -15.63
N GLN A 162 1.81 -14.82 -15.45
CA GLN A 162 0.68 -14.29 -16.21
C GLN A 162 1.16 -13.76 -17.59
N HIS A 163 1.56 -14.66 -18.49
CA HIS A 163 2.11 -14.28 -19.80
C HIS A 163 1.11 -13.49 -20.68
N GLN A 164 -0.22 -13.69 -20.53
CA GLN A 164 -1.21 -13.19 -21.49
C GLN A 164 -2.49 -12.58 -20.88
N SER A 165 -2.93 -13.02 -19.70
CA SER A 165 -4.10 -12.46 -19.01
C SER A 165 -3.65 -11.45 -17.95
N GLY A 166 -3.94 -10.16 -18.14
CA GLY A 166 -3.65 -9.15 -17.12
C GLY A 166 -4.45 -9.41 -15.84
N GLY A 167 -3.77 -9.80 -14.77
CA GLY A 167 -4.31 -9.85 -13.40
C GLY A 167 -4.08 -8.55 -12.65
N PHE A 168 -4.58 -8.49 -11.40
CA PHE A 168 -4.40 -7.31 -10.56
C PHE A 168 -2.91 -7.01 -10.32
N GLU A 169 -2.07 -8.05 -10.22
CA GLU A 169 -0.62 -7.93 -10.01
C GLU A 169 0.06 -7.24 -11.18
N THR A 170 -0.37 -7.55 -12.40
CA THR A 170 0.08 -6.88 -13.63
C THR A 170 -0.28 -5.41 -13.61
N ASN A 171 -1.50 -5.07 -13.22
CA ASN A 171 -1.94 -3.68 -13.14
C ASN A 171 -1.14 -2.88 -12.10
N ILE A 172 -0.87 -3.47 -10.93
CA ILE A 172 -0.07 -2.83 -9.88
C ILE A 172 1.36 -2.58 -10.34
N ILE A 173 2.05 -3.58 -10.89
CA ILE A 173 3.44 -3.42 -11.33
C ILE A 173 3.53 -2.40 -12.47
N ASN A 174 2.59 -2.43 -13.42
CA ASN A 174 2.54 -1.44 -14.49
C ASN A 174 2.31 -0.03 -13.95
N PHE A 175 1.35 0.12 -13.03
CA PHE A 175 1.08 1.42 -12.41
C PHE A 175 2.31 1.98 -11.67
N ILE A 176 3.05 1.14 -10.94
CA ILE A 176 4.30 1.57 -10.27
C ILE A 176 5.35 1.98 -11.31
N ALA A 177 5.54 1.19 -12.37
CA ALA A 177 6.49 1.49 -13.45
C ALA A 177 6.20 2.83 -14.15
N ASP A 178 4.92 3.10 -14.42
CA ASP A 178 4.46 4.31 -15.11
C ASP A 178 4.38 5.52 -14.18
N SER A 179 4.41 5.32 -12.87
CA SER A 179 4.26 6.39 -11.89
C SER A 179 5.43 7.39 -11.90
N ASN A 180 6.62 6.99 -12.37
CA ASN A 180 7.85 7.77 -12.25
C ASN A 180 8.09 8.30 -10.81
N ALA A 181 7.77 7.49 -9.81
CA ALA A 181 8.06 7.78 -8.41
C ALA A 181 9.57 7.69 -8.16
N GLU A 182 10.18 8.83 -7.82
CA GLU A 182 11.59 8.96 -7.51
C GLU A 182 11.77 9.44 -6.07
N TYR A 183 12.87 9.03 -5.45
CA TYR A 183 13.26 9.57 -4.14
C TYR A 183 13.79 10.99 -4.29
N SER A 184 13.49 11.85 -3.32
CA SER A 184 14.23 13.11 -3.18
C SER A 184 15.73 12.86 -2.96
N LYS A 185 16.57 13.88 -3.17
CA LYS A 185 18.03 13.77 -2.93
C LYS A 185 18.35 13.41 -1.47
N SER A 186 17.61 13.97 -0.52
CA SER A 186 17.75 13.69 0.92
C SER A 186 17.33 12.26 1.25
N ALA A 187 16.17 11.80 0.76
CA ALA A 187 15.73 10.42 0.92
C ALA A 187 16.70 9.42 0.28
N SER A 188 17.22 9.72 -0.92
CA SER A 188 18.24 8.89 -1.57
C SER A 188 19.50 8.75 -0.73
N LYS A 189 19.99 9.85 -0.14
CA LYS A 189 21.16 9.83 0.75
C LYS A 189 20.89 9.05 2.04
N GLU A 190 19.71 9.21 2.62
CA GLU A 190 19.29 8.47 3.81
C GLU A 190 19.23 6.96 3.52
N ARG A 191 18.56 6.56 2.43
CA ARG A 191 18.49 5.17 1.98
C ARG A 191 19.89 4.57 1.80
N GLY A 192 20.78 5.30 1.15
CA GLY A 192 22.17 4.88 0.99
C GLY A 192 22.92 4.69 2.30
N LEU A 193 22.68 5.56 3.29
CA LEU A 193 23.36 5.50 4.57
C LEU A 193 22.87 4.33 5.45
N TYR A 194 21.56 4.09 5.52
CA TYR A 194 21.00 3.10 6.45
C TYR A 194 20.75 1.73 5.81
N LEU A 195 20.42 1.68 4.53
CA LEU A 195 20.13 0.44 3.82
C LEU A 195 21.27 0.02 2.90
N MET A 196 22.31 0.84 2.74
CA MET A 196 23.44 0.58 1.83
C MET A 196 22.98 0.31 0.37
N ARG A 197 21.82 0.86 -0.01
CA ARG A 197 21.16 0.66 -1.31
C ARG A 197 21.05 1.99 -2.07
N ASN A 198 21.79 2.12 -3.17
CA ASN A 198 21.79 3.35 -3.99
C ASN A 198 21.24 3.16 -5.40
N ASN A 199 20.79 1.96 -5.77
CA ASN A 199 21.01 1.57 -7.16
C ASN A 199 19.76 1.67 -8.05
N LEU A 200 18.55 1.62 -7.48
CA LEU A 200 17.29 1.80 -8.21
C LEU A 200 16.19 2.36 -7.29
N ASN A 201 15.29 3.15 -7.85
CA ASN A 201 14.00 3.50 -7.24
C ASN A 201 12.91 2.46 -7.60
N PRO A 202 11.76 2.45 -6.90
CA PRO A 202 10.72 1.44 -7.12
C PRO A 202 10.20 1.39 -8.57
N SER A 203 10.01 2.55 -9.21
CA SER A 203 9.56 2.64 -10.61
C SER A 203 10.56 1.97 -11.56
N GLN A 204 11.85 2.22 -11.38
CA GLN A 204 12.92 1.60 -12.17
C GLN A 204 12.99 0.08 -11.96
N ILE A 205 12.73 -0.41 -10.74
CA ILE A 205 12.67 -1.84 -10.46
C ILE A 205 11.51 -2.47 -11.23
N ALA A 206 10.33 -1.86 -11.20
CA ALA A 206 9.15 -2.32 -11.92
C ALA A 206 9.37 -2.32 -13.45
N GLN A 207 9.94 -1.24 -14.01
CA GLN A 207 10.30 -1.15 -15.43
C GLN A 207 11.27 -2.26 -15.85
N LYS A 208 12.29 -2.54 -15.03
CA LYS A 208 13.24 -3.62 -15.31
C LYS A 208 12.54 -4.99 -15.34
N ILE A 209 11.52 -5.21 -14.52
CA ILE A 209 10.73 -6.44 -14.53
C ILE A 209 9.89 -6.55 -15.81
N GLN A 210 9.26 -5.45 -16.25
CA GLN A 210 8.53 -5.39 -17.53
C GLN A 210 9.44 -5.75 -18.71
N MET A 211 10.59 -5.08 -18.84
CA MET A 211 11.55 -5.31 -19.92
C MET A 211 12.05 -6.77 -19.96
N ASN A 212 12.31 -7.37 -18.79
CA ASN A 212 12.73 -8.77 -18.72
C ASN A 212 11.64 -9.73 -19.16
N ARG A 213 10.37 -9.44 -18.86
CA ARG A 213 9.22 -10.25 -19.30
C ARG A 213 9.09 -10.22 -20.82
N GLU A 214 9.13 -9.03 -21.42
CA GLU A 214 9.06 -8.86 -22.89
C GLU A 214 10.19 -9.63 -23.58
N LYS A 215 11.43 -9.48 -23.08
CA LYS A 215 12.60 -10.19 -23.61
C LYS A 215 12.43 -11.72 -23.51
N ASN A 216 11.87 -12.24 -22.43
CA ASN A 216 11.63 -13.68 -22.26
C ASN A 216 10.54 -14.18 -23.22
N ALA A 217 9.46 -13.42 -23.39
CA ALA A 217 8.40 -13.76 -24.34
C ALA A 217 8.92 -13.80 -25.79
N ASP A 218 9.78 -12.85 -26.17
CA ASP A 218 10.44 -12.86 -27.49
C ASP A 218 11.31 -14.10 -27.72
N LEU A 219 12.00 -14.56 -26.66
CA LEU A 219 12.85 -15.75 -26.73
C LEU A 219 12.02 -17.02 -26.89
N GLU A 220 10.91 -17.13 -26.18
CA GLU A 220 9.97 -18.26 -26.29
C GLU A 220 9.38 -18.34 -27.70
N GLN A 221 8.87 -17.23 -28.25
CA GLN A 221 8.34 -17.18 -29.62
C GLN A 221 9.40 -17.56 -30.67
N LYS A 222 10.64 -17.06 -30.52
CA LYS A 222 11.75 -17.43 -31.42
C LYS A 222 12.07 -18.92 -31.36
N ASN A 223 11.98 -19.53 -30.18
CA ASN A 223 12.23 -20.97 -30.01
C ASN A 223 11.11 -21.83 -30.60
N GLU A 224 9.85 -21.40 -30.51
CA GLU A 224 8.72 -22.08 -31.13
C GLU A 224 8.81 -22.05 -32.67
N ILE A 225 9.10 -20.88 -33.25
CA ILE A 225 9.28 -20.72 -34.70
C ILE A 225 10.41 -21.61 -35.24
N LYS A 226 11.52 -21.74 -34.49
CA LYS A 226 12.63 -22.64 -34.85
C LYS A 226 12.21 -24.11 -34.82
N LYS A 227 11.43 -24.52 -33.81
CA LYS A 227 10.91 -25.90 -33.71
C LYS A 227 9.95 -26.24 -34.84
N THR A 228 9.11 -25.30 -35.27
CA THR A 228 8.17 -25.51 -36.40
C THR A 228 8.86 -25.55 -37.76
N LYS A 229 10.00 -24.88 -37.94
CA LYS A 229 10.77 -24.89 -39.22
C LYS A 229 11.68 -26.11 -39.38
N SER A 230 11.92 -26.85 -38.30
CA SER A 230 12.79 -28.03 -38.28
C SER A 230 12.01 -29.36 -38.34
N LYS A 231 10.68 -29.28 -38.48
CA LYS A 231 9.78 -30.40 -38.79
C LYS A 231 9.35 -30.28 -40.25
#